data_AF-A0A9P7C0W3-F1
#
_entry.id   AF-A0A9P7C0W3-F1
#
_cell.length_a   1.000
_cell.length_b   1.000
_cell.length_c   1.000
_cell.angle_alpha   90.00
_cell.angle_beta   90.00
_cell.angle_gamma   90.00
#
_symmetry.space_group_name_H-M   'P 1'
#
loop_
_entity.id
_entity.type
_entity.pdbx_description
1 polymer ?
#
loop_
_entity_poly.entity_id
_entity_poly.type
_entity_poly.pdbx_seq_one_letter_code
_entity_poly.pdbx_strand_id
1 'polypeptide(L)' 'MEGLNLWLPLPADSHPQVLALAARGWHVRAGEVFAVAAPGHGLRITCAALGPVQQRQLADDLAAVSGL' A
#
# COMPACT_ATOMS: atom_id res chain seq x y z
N MET A 1 1.26 -0.50 -21.55
CA MET A 1 0.23 -0.78 -20.53
C MET A 1 0.49 0.19 -19.41
N GLU A 2 -0.38 1.19 -19.27
CA GLU A 2 -0.24 2.25 -18.26
C GLU A 2 -0.30 1.61 -16.86
N GLY A 3 0.78 1.73 -16.08
CA GLY A 3 0.84 1.16 -14.74
C GLY A 3 -0.04 1.95 -13.77
N LEU A 4 -1.25 1.47 -13.49
CA LEU A 4 -2.13 2.09 -12.51
C LEU A 4 -1.56 1.89 -11.10
N ASN A 5 -1.38 3.00 -10.39
CA ASN A 5 -1.03 3.02 -8.98
C ASN A 5 -2.29 3.33 -8.17
N LEU A 6 -2.55 2.54 -7.14
CA LEU A 6 -3.56 2.83 -6.12
C LEU A 6 -2.91 3.60 -4.98
N TRP A 7 -3.68 4.53 -4.42
CA TRP A 7 -3.33 5.24 -3.20
C TRP A 7 -4.28 4.80 -2.09
N LEU A 8 -3.74 4.25 -1.00
CA LEU A 8 -4.49 3.92 0.20
C LEU A 8 -4.13 4.93 1.29
N PRO A 9 -5.03 5.86 1.66
CA PRO A 9 -4.80 6.78 2.77
C PRO A 9 -4.66 6.03 4.10
N LEU A 10 -3.77 6.51 4.96
CA LEU A 10 -3.61 6.02 6.33
C LEU A 10 -3.78 7.17 7.33
N PRO A 11 -4.23 6.91 8.57
CA PRO A 11 -4.41 7.94 9.57
C PRO A 11 -3.09 8.42 10.21
N ALA A 12 -2.01 7.65 10.06
CA ALA A 12 -0.69 7.88 10.66
C ALA A 12 0.42 7.34 9.76
N ASP A 13 1.67 7.53 10.17
CA ASP A 13 2.88 7.11 9.45
C ASP A 13 2.76 5.71 8.82
N SER A 14 3.16 5.60 7.56
CA SER A 14 2.98 4.38 6.76
C SER A 14 4.06 3.31 6.94
N HIS A 15 5.18 3.62 7.61
CA HIS A 15 6.30 2.68 7.74
C HIS A 15 5.92 1.37 8.44
N PRO A 16 5.12 1.35 9.53
CA PRO A 16 4.67 0.11 10.14
C PRO A 16 3.93 -0.80 9.15
N GLN A 17 3.05 -0.23 8.32
CA GLN A 17 2.29 -0.99 7.32
C GLN A 17 3.19 -1.47 6.18
N VAL A 18 4.14 -0.66 5.72
CA VAL A 18 5.14 -1.08 4.72
C VAL A 18 5.93 -2.28 5.20
N LEU A 19 6.41 -2.26 6.46
CA LEU A 19 7.16 -3.38 7.05
C LEU A 19 6.28 -4.61 7.25
N ALA A 20 5.05 -4.43 7.74
CA ALA A 20 4.11 -5.53 7.95
C ALA A 20 3.68 -6.21 6.64
N LEU A 21 3.57 -5.46 5.54
CA LEU A 21 3.31 -5.98 4.19
C LEU A 21 4.55 -6.65 3.60
N ALA A 22 5.74 -6.10 3.82
CA ALA A 22 6.99 -6.72 3.39
C ALA A 22 7.20 -8.09 4.04
N ALA A 23 6.88 -8.24 5.33
CA ALA A 23 6.90 -9.52 6.03
C ALA A 23 5.92 -10.56 5.46
N ARG A 24 4.88 -10.11 4.75
CA ARG A 24 3.90 -10.95 4.02
C ARG A 24 4.25 -11.14 2.54
N GLY A 25 5.39 -10.63 2.08
CA GLY A 25 5.88 -10.77 0.70
C GLY A 25 5.44 -9.64 -0.25
N TRP A 26 4.78 -8.60 0.24
CA TRP A 26 4.35 -7.46 -0.57
C TRP A 26 5.36 -6.32 -0.56
N HIS A 27 5.72 -5.85 -1.75
CA HIS A 27 6.57 -4.67 -1.90
C HIS A 27 5.74 -3.44 -2.26
N VAL A 28 5.45 -2.62 -1.26
CA VAL A 28 4.72 -1.34 -1.41
C VAL A 28 5.66 -0.15 -1.20
N ARG A 29 5.16 1.07 -1.45
CA ARG A 29 5.90 2.31 -1.22
C ARG A 29 5.21 3.16 -0.15
N ALA A 30 6.01 3.65 0.79
CA ALA A 30 5.58 4.66 1.75
C ALA A 30 5.12 5.92 1.03
N GLY A 31 4.00 6.49 1.46
CA GLY A 31 3.35 7.62 0.83
C GLY A 31 4.00 8.96 1.13
N GLU A 32 4.68 9.07 2.28
CA GLU A 32 5.21 10.30 2.82
C GLU A 32 6.20 10.99 1.86
N VAL A 33 6.94 10.21 1.06
CA VAL A 33 7.89 10.74 0.07
C VAL A 33 7.24 11.49 -1.09
N PHE A 34 5.92 11.37 -1.25
CA PHE A 34 5.12 12.03 -2.29
C PHE A 34 4.35 13.25 -1.76
N ALA A 35 4.44 13.56 -0.47
CA ALA A 35 3.79 14.73 0.11
C ALA A 35 4.44 16.03 -0.39
N VAL A 36 3.63 17.01 -0.78
CA VAL A 36 4.10 18.32 -1.29
C VAL A 36 3.82 19.45 -0.29
N ALA A 37 2.55 19.65 0.08
CA ALA A 37 2.12 20.81 0.87
C ALA A 37 1.71 20.49 2.32
N ALA A 38 1.21 19.28 2.58
CA ALA A 38 0.81 18.82 3.91
C ALA A 38 1.28 17.38 4.12
N PRO A 39 1.54 16.95 5.37
CA PRO A 39 1.81 15.56 5.67
C PRO A 39 0.66 14.69 5.15
N GLY A 40 0.98 13.83 4.19
CA GLY A 40 0.06 12.85 3.63
C GLY A 40 0.55 11.46 3.97
N HIS A 41 -0.23 10.74 4.76
CA HIS A 41 0.05 9.35 5.10
C HIS A 41 -0.70 8.42 4.16
N GLY A 42 -0.03 7.38 3.69
CA GLY A 42 -0.65 6.40 2.82
C GLY A 42 0.32 5.42 2.21
N LEU A 43 -0.22 4.47 1.46
CA LEU A 43 0.55 3.52 0.67
C LEU A 43 0.32 3.76 -0.81
N ARG A 44 1.41 3.74 -1.58
CA ARG A 44 1.36 3.65 -3.03
C ARG A 44 1.57 2.21 -3.46
N ILE A 45 0.65 1.69 -4.25
CA ILE A 45 0.57 0.28 -4.61
C ILE A 45 0.42 0.14 -6.13
N THR A 46 1.27 -0.65 -6.76
CA THR A 46 1.15 -0.98 -8.20
C THR A 46 0.49 -2.35 -8.34
N CYS A 47 -0.71 -2.40 -8.92
CA CYS A 47 -1.47 -3.65 -9.06
C CYS A 47 -1.47 -4.22 -10.49
N ALA A 48 -0.86 -3.52 -11.45
CA ALA A 48 -0.96 -3.84 -12.89
C ALA A 48 -0.43 -5.23 -13.27
N ALA A 49 0.47 -5.82 -12.46
CA ALA A 49 1.04 -7.15 -12.69
C ALA A 49 0.37 -8.25 -11.84
N LEU A 50 -0.61 -7.91 -10.99
CA LEU A 50 -1.25 -8.86 -10.08
C LEU A 50 -2.45 -9.55 -10.75
N GLY A 51 -2.47 -10.88 -10.71
CA GLY A 51 -3.64 -11.66 -11.10
C GLY A 51 -4.77 -11.62 -10.05
N PRO A 52 -6.00 -12.09 -10.36
CA PRO A 52 -7.15 -11.98 -9.47
C PRO A 52 -6.97 -12.61 -8.08
N VAL A 53 -6.19 -13.70 -7.99
CA VAL A 53 -5.87 -14.35 -6.71
C VAL A 53 -4.96 -13.46 -5.87
N GLN A 54 -3.90 -12.91 -6.47
CA GLN A 54 -2.97 -12.00 -5.79
C GLN A 54 -3.65 -10.70 -5.38
N GLN A 55 -4.59 -10.19 -6.17
CA GLN A 55 -5.39 -9.01 -5.81
C GLN A 55 -6.23 -9.25 -4.56
N ARG A 56 -6.84 -10.43 -4.42
CA ARG A 56 -7.58 -10.80 -3.21
C ARG A 56 -6.67 -10.95 -2.00
N GLN A 57 -5.55 -11.67 -2.15
CA GLN A 57 -4.55 -11.82 -1.08
C GLN A 57 -4.02 -10.47 -0.61
N LEU A 58 -3.71 -9.56 -1.54
CA LEU A 58 -3.28 -8.21 -1.23
C LEU A 58 -4.37 -7.45 -0.46
N ALA A 59 -5.65 -7.56 -0.86
CA ALA A 59 -6.74 -6.89 -0.15
C ALA A 59 -6.90 -7.40 1.29
N ASP A 60 -6.84 -8.72 1.49
CA ASP A 60 -6.94 -9.35 2.82
C ASP A 60 -5.76 -8.93 3.71
N ASP A 61 -4.54 -8.95 3.15
CA ASP A 61 -3.34 -8.54 3.88
C ASP A 61 -3.33 -7.04 4.20
N LEU A 62 -3.83 -6.19 3.28
CA LEU A 62 -4.02 -4.76 3.53
C LEU A 62 -4.97 -4.54 4.70
N ALA A 63 -6.14 -5.19 4.71
CA ALA A 63 -7.09 -5.08 5.82
C ALA A 63 -6.43 -5.50 7.16
N ALA A 64 -5.73 -6.63 7.16
CA ALA A 64 -5.07 -7.15 8.36
C ALA A 64 -3.99 -6.22 8.95
N VAL A 65 -3.30 -5.41 8.14
CA VAL A 65 -2.26 -4.48 8.62
C VAL A 65 -2.74 -3.06 8.87
N SER A 66 -3.84 -2.66 8.24
CA SER A 66 -4.39 -1.30 8.36
C SER A 66 -5.46 -1.19 9.45
N GLY A 67 -5.90 -2.31 10.02
CA GLY A 67 -6.97 -2.34 11.03
C GLY A 67 -8.34 -1.95 10.47
N LEU A 68 -8.53 -2.16 9.16
CA LEU A 68 -9.79 -2.02 8.44
C LEU A 68 -10.66 -3.27 8.60
#